data_AF-A0A523C1Q5-F1
#
_entry.id   AF-A0A523C1Q5-F1
#
_cell.length_a   1.000
_cell.length_b   1.000
_cell.length_c   1.000
_cell.angle_alpha   90.00
_cell.angle_beta   90.00
_cell.angle_gamma   90.00
#
_symmetry.space_group_name_H-M   'P 1'
#
loop_
_entity.id
_entity.type
_entity.pdbx_description
1 polymer ?
#
loop_
_entity_poly.entity_id
_entity_poly.type
_entity_poly.pdbx_seq_one_letter_code
_entity_poly.pdbx_strand_id
1 'polypeptide(L)'
;MGSGGQKGTGTDRTEVGRGVKTVILYTPVPQELIWEGWDKTPEYFWARIDGRIVQLEKSGHATARIIRLYSTDPLDYLDPAFSPGREVDLGADLKP
;
A
#
# COMPACT_ATOMS: atom_id res chain seq x y z
N MET A 1 5.13 80.38 7.11
CA MET A 1 5.88 79.64 6.08
C MET A 1 6.12 78.23 6.56
N GLY A 2 5.90 77.21 5.72
CA GLY A 2 6.14 75.80 6.06
C GLY A 2 5.02 74.85 5.61
N SER A 3 4.69 74.92 4.33
CA SER A 3 3.92 73.92 3.59
C SER A 3 4.69 72.62 3.39
N GLY A 4 3.99 71.48 3.40
CA GLY A 4 4.45 70.22 2.81
C GLY A 4 3.90 69.03 3.59
N GLY A 5 3.13 68.10 3.03
CA GLY A 5 2.92 67.80 1.62
C GLY A 5 2.84 66.28 1.45
N GLN A 6 1.61 65.78 1.34
CA GLN A 6 1.14 64.67 0.49
C GLN A 6 1.75 63.25 0.54
N LYS A 7 0.79 62.31 0.62
CA LYS A 7 0.53 61.13 -0.25
C LYS A 7 1.20 59.78 0.05
N GLY A 8 0.36 58.75 -0.16
CA GLY A 8 0.72 57.35 -0.40
C GLY A 8 -0.39 56.43 0.10
N THR A 9 -1.53 56.30 -0.58
CA THR A 9 -1.80 55.22 -1.56
C THR A 9 -1.02 53.93 -1.29
N GLY A 10 -1.71 52.86 -0.89
CA GLY A 10 -1.06 51.57 -0.70
C GLY A 10 -1.99 50.48 -0.21
N THR A 11 -2.83 50.00 -1.12
CA THR A 11 -3.05 48.56 -1.34
C THR A 11 -3.60 47.76 -0.15
N ASP A 12 -4.92 47.57 -0.16
CA ASP A 12 -5.57 46.41 0.47
C ASP A 12 -4.97 45.14 -0.16
N ARG A 13 -3.91 44.62 0.47
CA ARG A 13 -3.30 43.34 0.11
C ARG A 13 -3.83 42.28 1.06
N THR A 14 -4.29 41.22 0.40
CA THR A 14 -4.18 39.82 0.82
C THR A 14 -5.08 39.38 1.97
N GLU A 15 -6.27 38.88 1.61
CA GLU A 15 -6.86 37.77 2.36
C GLU A 15 -6.10 36.49 1.96
N VAL A 16 -5.14 36.12 2.81
CA VAL A 16 -4.33 34.91 2.70
C VAL A 16 -5.21 33.71 2.98
N GLY A 17 -5.28 32.76 2.04
CA GLY A 17 -6.05 31.52 2.18
C GLY A 17 -5.73 30.78 3.47
N ARG A 18 -6.77 30.30 4.17
CA ARG A 18 -6.63 29.44 5.35
C ARG A 18 -5.91 28.15 4.95
N GLY A 19 -4.62 28.09 5.22
CA GLY A 19 -3.88 26.83 5.23
C GLY A 19 -4.49 25.91 6.29
N VAL A 20 -4.89 24.70 5.88
CA VAL A 20 -5.25 23.64 6.81
C VAL A 20 -4.00 23.32 7.62
N LYS A 21 -4.00 23.62 8.92
CA LYS A 21 -2.95 23.14 9.81
C LYS A 21 -3.12 21.64 9.98
N THR A 22 -2.26 20.85 9.35
CA THR A 22 -2.12 19.43 9.65
C THR A 22 -1.60 19.28 11.07
N VAL A 23 -2.39 18.67 11.95
CA VAL A 23 -1.92 18.20 13.26
C VAL A 23 -1.40 16.79 13.08
N ILE A 24 -0.14 16.55 13.43
CA ILE A 24 0.42 15.19 13.51
C ILE A 24 0.36 14.77 14.98
N LEU A 25 -0.43 13.75 15.26
CA LEU A 25 -0.52 13.14 16.58
C LEU A 25 0.56 12.05 16.69
N TYR A 26 1.52 12.23 17.61
CA TYR A 26 2.51 11.21 17.95
C TYR A 26 2.16 10.63 19.33
N THR A 27 1.62 9.41 19.34
CA THR A 27 1.37 8.65 20.57
C THR A 27 2.32 7.45 20.59
N PRO A 28 3.04 7.19 21.70
CA PRO A 28 3.88 6.00 21.80
C PRO A 28 2.99 4.76 21.74
N VAL A 29 3.31 3.84 20.83
CA VAL A 29 2.70 2.51 20.75
C VAL A 29 3.58 1.54 21.55
N PRO A 30 3.02 0.78 22.51
CA PRO A 30 3.75 -0.29 23.20
C PRO A 30 4.42 -1.25 22.21
N GLN A 31 5.66 -1.65 22.52
CA GLN A 31 6.45 -2.50 21.65
C GLN A 31 5.81 -3.88 21.44
N GLU A 32 5.14 -4.39 22.47
CA GLU A 32 4.43 -5.67 22.46
C GLU A 32 3.33 -5.71 21.39
N LEU A 33 2.66 -4.59 21.15
CA LEU A 33 1.64 -4.47 20.10
C LEU A 33 2.26 -4.41 18.70
N ILE A 34 3.45 -3.83 18.57
CA ILE A 34 4.16 -3.77 17.28
C ILE A 34 4.66 -5.16 16.89
N TRP A 35 5.08 -5.95 17.89
CA TRP A 35 5.66 -7.29 17.69
C TRP A 35 4.64 -8.43 17.77
N GLU A 36 3.35 -8.12 17.96
CA GLU A 36 2.32 -9.14 17.98
C GLU A 36 2.33 -9.95 16.68
N GLY A 37 2.55 -11.26 16.80
CA GLY A 37 2.63 -12.16 15.65
C GLY A 37 3.94 -12.10 14.85
N TRP A 38 4.98 -11.43 15.35
CA TRP A 38 6.31 -11.39 14.71
C TRP A 38 6.95 -12.77 14.56
N ASP A 39 6.64 -13.69 15.47
CA ASP A 39 7.08 -15.08 15.47
C ASP A 39 6.28 -15.97 14.51
N LYS A 40 5.14 -15.48 13.97
CA LYS A 40 4.34 -16.23 13.01
C LYS A 40 5.01 -16.19 11.65
N THR A 41 5.69 -17.27 11.31
CA THR A 41 6.19 -17.49 9.95
C THR A 41 5.05 -17.99 9.07
N PRO A 42 4.69 -17.29 7.97
CA PRO A 42 3.69 -17.79 7.05
C PRO A 42 4.15 -19.11 6.40
N GLU A 43 3.23 -20.04 6.22
CA GLU A 43 3.51 -21.30 5.53
C GLU A 43 3.43 -21.07 4.02
N TYR A 44 4.60 -20.98 3.38
CA TYR A 44 4.70 -20.85 1.94
C TYR A 44 4.95 -22.18 1.25
N PHE A 45 4.32 -22.38 0.10
CA PHE A 45 4.55 -23.54 -0.76
C PHE A 45 4.51 -23.14 -2.24
N TRP A 46 5.12 -23.97 -3.09
CA TRP A 46 5.13 -23.77 -4.53
C TRP A 46 4.03 -24.59 -5.18
N ALA A 47 3.38 -24.03 -6.19
CA ALA A 47 2.37 -24.73 -6.96
C ALA A 47 2.39 -24.30 -8.43
N ARG A 48 1.65 -25.04 -9.25
CA ARG A 48 1.49 -24.74 -10.67
C ARG A 48 0.04 -24.40 -10.97
N ILE A 49 -0.21 -23.20 -11.48
CA ILE A 49 -1.54 -22.72 -11.90
C ILE A 49 -1.43 -22.33 -13.37
N ASP A 50 -2.27 -22.94 -14.21
CA ASP A 50 -2.26 -22.79 -15.68
C ASP A 50 -0.86 -22.85 -16.30
N GLY A 51 -0.03 -23.78 -15.83
CA GLY A 51 1.31 -24.01 -16.36
C GLY A 51 2.39 -23.08 -15.81
N ARG A 52 2.05 -22.08 -14.99
CA ARG A 52 2.98 -21.12 -14.36
C ARG A 52 3.30 -21.49 -12.93
N ILE A 53 4.53 -21.20 -12.49
CA ILE A 53 4.98 -21.48 -11.13
C ILE A 53 4.63 -20.28 -10.24
N VAL A 54 3.91 -20.52 -9.16
CA VAL A 54 3.55 -19.51 -8.17
C VAL A 54 3.98 -19.96 -6.77
N GLN A 55 4.32 -19.00 -5.92
CA GLN A 55 4.43 -19.22 -4.49
C GLN A 55 3.13 -18.79 -3.82
N LEU A 56 2.60 -19.66 -2.96
CA LEU A 56 1.34 -19.48 -2.27
C LEU A 56 1.55 -19.43 -0.76
N GLU A 57 0.69 -18.70 -0.06
CA GLU A 57 0.52 -18.73 1.41
C GLU A 57 -0.86 -19.29 1.72
N LYS A 58 -0.98 -20.24 2.65
CA LYS A 58 -2.30 -20.70 3.10
C LYS A 58 -3.08 -19.56 3.76
N SER A 59 -4.27 -19.26 3.27
CA SER A 59 -5.14 -18.21 3.82
C SER A 59 -6.45 -18.74 4.43
N GLY A 60 -6.79 -20.01 4.19
CA GLY A 60 -7.98 -20.67 4.73
C GLY A 60 -7.91 -22.20 4.62
N HIS A 61 -9.05 -22.88 4.82
CA HIS A 61 -9.11 -24.34 4.84
C HIS A 61 -8.83 -24.99 3.47
N ALA A 62 -9.31 -24.38 2.39
CA ALA A 62 -9.13 -24.85 1.01
C ALA A 62 -8.68 -23.71 0.08
N THR A 63 -8.18 -22.62 0.65
CA THR A 63 -7.77 -21.42 -0.09
C THR A 63 -6.35 -21.03 0.25
N ALA A 64 -5.69 -20.43 -0.74
CA ALA A 64 -4.38 -19.83 -0.58
C ALA A 64 -4.31 -18.50 -1.31
N ARG A 65 -3.30 -17.70 -0.96
CA ARG A 65 -3.02 -16.40 -1.58
C ARG A 65 -1.76 -16.49 -2.42
N ILE A 66 -1.78 -15.92 -3.62
CA ILE A 66 -0.58 -15.72 -4.44
C ILE A 66 0.34 -14.71 -3.76
N ILE A 67 1.54 -15.14 -3.42
CA ILE A 67 2.59 -14.28 -2.89
C ILE A 67 3.45 -13.71 -4.01
N ARG A 68 3.82 -14.58 -4.97
CA ARG A 68 4.54 -14.17 -6.17
C ARG A 68 4.38 -15.16 -7.31
N LEU A 69 4.48 -14.64 -8.52
CA LEU A 69 4.69 -15.39 -9.75
C LEU A 69 6.19 -15.57 -10.02
N TYR A 70 6.58 -16.76 -10.44
CA TYR A 70 7.91 -17.06 -10.94
C TYR A 70 7.84 -17.37 -12.44
N SER A 71 8.02 -16.33 -13.26
CA SER A 71 8.04 -16.45 -14.72
C SER A 71 9.23 -15.70 -15.32
N THR A 72 9.74 -16.21 -16.43
CA THR A 72 10.74 -15.52 -17.27
C THR A 72 10.09 -14.67 -18.36
N ASP A 73 8.78 -14.81 -18.59
CA ASP A 73 8.02 -13.99 -19.53
C ASP A 73 7.42 -12.77 -18.82
N PRO A 74 7.82 -11.53 -19.20
CA PRO A 74 7.25 -10.31 -18.63
C PRO A 74 5.73 -10.17 -18.82
N LEU A 75 5.16 -10.74 -19.88
CA LEU A 75 3.72 -10.64 -20.14
C LEU A 75 2.88 -11.37 -19.09
N ASP A 76 3.43 -12.40 -18.45
CA ASP A 76 2.72 -13.11 -17.38
C ASP A 76 2.48 -12.23 -16.15
N TYR A 77 3.35 -11.25 -15.90
CA TYR A 77 3.18 -10.29 -14.79
C TYR A 77 2.08 -9.25 -15.07
N LEU A 78 1.60 -9.17 -16.32
CA LEU A 78 0.49 -8.30 -16.69
C LEU A 78 -0.87 -9.00 -16.53
N ASP A 79 -0.89 -10.32 -16.32
CA ASP A 79 -2.12 -11.08 -16.12
C ASP A 79 -2.62 -10.89 -14.66
N PRO A 80 -3.80 -10.27 -14.46
CA PRO A 80 -4.37 -10.09 -13.13
C PRO A 80 -4.61 -11.40 -12.39
N ALA A 81 -4.75 -12.53 -13.11
CA ALA A 81 -4.88 -13.86 -12.52
C ALA A 81 -3.64 -14.28 -11.72
N PHE A 82 -2.47 -13.69 -11.97
CA PHE A 82 -1.23 -14.02 -11.25
C PHE A 82 -0.74 -12.89 -10.35
N SER A 83 -1.59 -11.89 -10.10
CA SER A 83 -1.27 -10.76 -9.23
C SER A 83 -1.07 -11.20 -7.78
N PRO A 84 -0.04 -10.67 -7.07
CA PRO A 84 0.11 -10.87 -5.64
C PRO A 84 -1.15 -10.44 -4.87
N GLY A 85 -1.51 -11.20 -3.85
CA GLY A 85 -2.70 -10.96 -3.03
C GLY A 85 -3.96 -11.67 -3.52
N ARG A 86 -3.99 -12.18 -4.76
CA ARG A 86 -5.13 -12.94 -5.30
C ARG A 86 -5.34 -14.24 -4.52
N GLU A 87 -6.58 -14.53 -4.15
CA GLU A 87 -6.97 -15.83 -3.59
C GLU A 87 -7.20 -16.88 -4.68
N VAL A 88 -6.82 -18.11 -4.39
CA VAL A 88 -6.96 -19.30 -5.23
C VAL A 88 -7.57 -20.44 -4.42
N ASP A 89 -8.36 -21.28 -5.07
CA ASP A 89 -8.93 -22.51 -4.52
C ASP A 89 -7.98 -23.68 -4.75
N LEU A 90 -7.60 -24.38 -3.68
CA LEU A 90 -6.61 -25.46 -3.73
C LEU A 90 -7.12 -26.73 -4.42
N GLY A 91 -8.44 -26.91 -4.55
CA GLY A 91 -9.05 -28.04 -5.24
C GLY A 91 -9.35 -27.77 -6.71
N ALA A 92 -9.72 -26.53 -7.06
CA ALA A 92 -10.12 -26.16 -8.42
C ALA A 92 -8.96 -25.61 -9.26
N ASP A 93 -8.08 -24.80 -8.67
CA ASP A 93 -7.05 -24.07 -9.43
C ASP A 93 -5.71 -24.82 -9.51
N LEU A 94 -5.48 -25.75 -8.57
CA LEU A 94 -4.29 -26.59 -8.59
C LEU A 94 -4.54 -27.82 -9.47
N LYS A 95 -3.77 -27.94 -10.56
CA LYS A 95 -3.66 -29.22 -11.27
C LYS A 95 -2.67 -30.11 -10.50
N PRO A 96 -2.96 -31.42 -10.37
CA PRO A 96 -2.02 -32.38 -9.79
C PRO A 96 -0.71 -32.46 -10.58
#